data_AF-A0A1M5T1Y2-F1
#
_entry.id   AF-A0A1M5T1Y2-F1
#
_cell.length_a   1.000
_cell.length_b   1.000
_cell.length_c   1.000
_cell.angle_alpha   90.00
_cell.angle_beta   90.00
_cell.angle_gamma   90.00
#
_symmetry.space_group_name_H-M   'P 1'
#
loop_
_entity.id
_entity.type
_entity.pdbx_description
1 polymer ?
#
loop_
_entity_poly.entity_id
_entity_poly.type
_entity_poly.pdbx_seq_one_letter_code
_entity_poly.pdbx_strand_id
1 'polypeptide(L)'
;MPIFSFCIAEGYIHTRDRKKYILRLLIFALISEIPFDLAFEGKIGLSHQNIMLTFFLAVLALYFFDLIRGEVKEDTGKYSMGRTIPGIFVIVAMAVAALLLKADYTIFAVVTVFLFYVFKDAKYFIRSAVGVAFLALTRTMGYYCTTGLSIIPLLLYNGKRGRGLKWLFYVFYPGHLLVLYVIKLALSGQ
;
A
#
# COMPACT_ATOMS: atom_id res chain seq x y z
N MET A 1 8.50 -1.15 0.40
CA MET A 1 7.18 -0.55 0.71
C MET A 1 6.84 0.72 -0.07
N PRO A 2 7.70 1.74 -0.20
CA PRO A 2 7.32 3.02 -0.85
C PRO A 2 6.86 2.88 -2.30
N ILE A 3 7.56 2.06 -3.10
CA ILE A 3 7.19 1.77 -4.50
C ILE A 3 5.82 1.10 -4.56
N PHE A 4 5.58 0.09 -3.71
CA PHE A 4 4.29 -0.60 -3.66
C PHE A 4 3.16 0.34 -3.22
N SER A 5 3.37 1.15 -2.18
CA SER A 5 2.39 2.16 -1.76
C SER A 5 2.06 3.15 -2.88
N PHE A 6 3.07 3.59 -3.64
CA PHE A 6 2.89 4.46 -4.81
C PHE A 6 2.08 3.76 -5.91
N CYS A 7 2.44 2.52 -6.26
CA CYS A 7 1.73 1.73 -7.26
C CYS A 7 0.28 1.43 -6.85
N ILE A 8 0.02 1.21 -5.55
CA ILE A 8 -1.33 0.99 -5.03
C ILE A 8 -2.18 2.25 -5.16
N ALA A 9 -1.63 3.41 -4.79
CA ALA A 9 -2.28 4.70 -4.97
C ALA A 9 -2.55 5.01 -6.45
N GLU A 10 -1.55 4.84 -7.33
CA GLU A 10 -1.69 4.98 -8.79
C GLU A 10 -2.73 4.02 -9.37
N GLY A 11 -2.72 2.76 -8.91
CA GLY A 11 -3.68 1.74 -9.30
C GLY A 11 -5.11 2.15 -8.95
N TYR A 12 -5.32 2.70 -7.76
CA TYR A 12 -6.62 3.21 -7.34
C TYR A 12 -7.07 4.43 -8.16
N ILE A 13 -6.17 5.40 -8.41
CA ILE A 13 -6.46 6.63 -9.18
C ILE A 13 -6.89 6.30 -10.61
N HIS A 14 -6.19 5.39 -11.28
CA HIS A 14 -6.41 5.10 -12.71
C HIS A 14 -7.39 3.96 -12.97
N THR A 15 -7.89 3.29 -11.93
CA THR A 15 -8.84 2.19 -12.11
C THR A 15 -10.27 2.71 -12.26
N ARG A 16 -10.90 2.31 -13.36
CA ARG A 16 -12.32 2.61 -13.64
C ARG A 16 -13.29 1.86 -12.71
N ASP A 17 -12.95 0.63 -12.31
CA ASP A 17 -13.78 -0.21 -11.43
C ASP A 17 -13.06 -0.49 -10.10
N ARG A 18 -13.24 0.43 -9.15
CA ARG A 18 -12.57 0.42 -7.85
C ARG A 18 -12.94 -0.81 -7.01
N LYS A 19 -14.20 -1.27 -7.09
CA LYS A 19 -14.68 -2.45 -6.36
C LYS A 19 -13.96 -3.72 -6.81
N LYS A 20 -13.79 -3.92 -8.12
CA LYS A 20 -13.01 -5.06 -8.65
C LYS A 20 -11.54 -5.00 -8.25
N TYR A 21 -10.97 -3.80 -8.15
CA TYR A 21 -9.59 -3.64 -7.69
C TYR A 21 -9.43 -3.99 -6.21
N ILE A 22 -10.34 -3.53 -5.36
CA ILE A 22 -10.40 -3.90 -3.94
C ILE A 22 -10.55 -5.42 -3.78
N LEU A 23 -11.50 -6.03 -4.51
CA LEU A 23 -11.72 -7.48 -4.46
C LEU A 23 -10.47 -8.25 -4.87
N ARG A 24 -9.80 -7.83 -5.95
CA ARG A 24 -8.55 -8.46 -6.39
C ARG A 24 -7.49 -8.38 -5.30
N LEU A 25 -7.33 -7.23 -4.67
CA LEU A 25 -6.35 -7.01 -3.62
C LEU A 25 -6.67 -7.88 -2.38
N LEU A 26 -7.95 -8.02 -2.03
CA LEU A 26 -8.41 -8.93 -0.97
C LEU A 26 -8.06 -10.38 -1.28
N ILE A 27 -8.34 -10.86 -2.50
CA ILE A 27 -8.01 -12.22 -2.93
C ILE A 27 -6.50 -12.47 -2.78
N PHE A 28 -5.66 -11.53 -3.23
CA PHE A 28 -4.22 -11.67 -3.09
C PHE A 28 -3.75 -11.61 -1.64
N ALA A 29 -4.37 -10.77 -0.79
CA ALA A 29 -4.07 -10.72 0.63
C ALA A 29 -4.35 -12.06 1.32
N LEU A 30 -5.47 -12.72 1.00
CA LEU A 30 -5.79 -14.03 1.56
C LEU A 30 -4.86 -15.13 1.03
N ILE A 31 -4.56 -15.13 -0.27
CA ILE A 31 -3.65 -16.12 -0.87
C ILE A 31 -2.23 -15.98 -0.32
N SER A 32 -1.75 -14.74 -0.13
CA SER A 32 -0.40 -14.49 0.37
C SER A 32 -0.24 -14.69 1.88
N GLU A 33 -1.32 -14.85 2.63
CA GLU A 33 -1.28 -15.10 4.06
C GLU A 33 -0.63 -16.46 4.37
N ILE A 34 -1.05 -17.50 3.64
CA ILE A 34 -0.55 -18.87 3.82
C ILE A 34 0.99 -18.95 3.65
N PRO A 35 1.61 -18.49 2.55
CA PRO A 35 3.05 -18.55 2.41
C PRO A 35 3.79 -17.59 3.36
N PHE A 36 3.15 -16.51 3.79
CA PHE A 36 3.73 -15.57 4.74
C PHE A 36 3.89 -16.21 6.12
N ASP A 37 2.82 -16.78 6.66
CA ASP A 37 2.81 -17.46 7.95
C ASP A 37 3.81 -18.61 7.99
N LEU A 38 3.87 -19.42 6.92
CA LEU A 38 4.81 -20.53 6.81
C LEU A 38 6.27 -20.06 6.78
N ALA A 39 6.58 -18.98 6.06
CA ALA A 39 7.93 -18.44 5.96
C ALA A 39 8.42 -17.88 7.30
N PHE A 40 7.60 -17.07 7.98
CA PHE A 40 8.02 -16.33 9.17
C PHE A 40 7.74 -17.07 10.47
N GLU A 41 6.53 -17.56 10.68
CA GLU A 41 6.11 -18.19 11.94
C GLU A 41 6.23 -19.72 11.92
N GLY A 42 6.26 -20.34 10.73
CA GLY A 42 6.35 -21.79 10.58
C GLY A 42 5.06 -22.54 10.94
N LYS A 43 4.00 -21.81 11.31
CA LYS A 43 2.63 -22.30 11.55
C LYS A 43 1.66 -21.25 11.03
N ILE A 44 0.50 -21.69 10.57
CA ILE A 44 -0.59 -20.79 10.17
C ILE A 44 -1.13 -20.15 11.45
N GLY A 45 -1.10 -18.82 11.53
CA GLY A 45 -1.36 -18.10 12.77
C GLY A 45 -1.72 -16.64 12.53
N LEU A 46 -2.63 -16.10 13.32
CA LEU A 46 -3.08 -14.70 13.20
C LEU A 46 -2.17 -13.72 13.96
N SER A 47 -0.91 -14.10 14.23
CA SER A 47 -0.03 -13.30 15.09
C SER A 47 0.57 -12.12 14.35
N HIS A 48 0.90 -12.28 13.06
CA HIS A 48 1.39 -11.22 12.19
C HIS A 48 0.79 -11.35 10.79
N GLN A 49 0.18 -10.29 10.27
CA GLN A 49 -0.51 -10.34 8.97
C GLN A 49 0.35 -9.73 7.86
N ASN A 50 0.18 -10.21 6.63
CA ASN A 50 1.00 -9.76 5.51
C ASN A 50 0.73 -8.30 5.06
N ILE A 51 1.64 -7.70 4.28
CA ILE A 51 1.46 -6.32 3.80
C ILE A 51 0.30 -6.16 2.80
N MET A 52 -0.07 -7.22 2.06
CA MET A 52 -1.18 -7.13 1.12
C MET A 52 -2.50 -6.83 1.86
N LEU A 53 -2.66 -7.33 3.08
CA LEU A 53 -3.77 -6.94 3.95
C LEU A 53 -3.73 -5.45 4.29
N THR A 54 -2.56 -4.92 4.66
CA THR A 54 -2.40 -3.48 4.92
C THR A 54 -2.72 -2.63 3.70
N PHE A 55 -2.29 -3.05 2.50
CA PHE A 55 -2.64 -2.35 1.26
C PHE A 55 -4.13 -2.45 0.93
N PHE A 56 -4.77 -3.59 1.21
CA PHE A 56 -6.22 -3.74 1.11
C PHE A 56 -6.94 -2.71 1.99
N LEU A 57 -6.55 -2.60 3.26
CA LEU A 57 -7.11 -1.62 4.19
C LEU A 57 -6.86 -0.18 3.71
N ALA A 58 -5.68 0.10 3.16
CA ALA A 58 -5.35 1.42 2.62
C ALA A 58 -6.25 1.80 1.43
N VAL A 59 -6.47 0.89 0.48
CA VAL A 59 -7.35 1.14 -0.67
C VAL A 59 -8.81 1.25 -0.23
N LEU A 60 -9.23 0.44 0.74
CA LEU A 60 -10.57 0.53 1.31
C LEU A 60 -10.79 1.89 2.00
N ALA A 61 -9.76 2.40 2.69
CA ALA A 61 -9.76 3.74 3.26
C ALA A 61 -9.94 4.82 2.18
N LEU A 62 -9.22 4.72 1.06
CA LEU A 62 -9.39 5.64 -0.09
C LEU A 62 -10.78 5.56 -0.71
N TYR A 63 -11.33 4.35 -0.81
CA TYR A 63 -12.67 4.12 -1.35
C TYR A 63 -13.75 4.82 -0.53
N PHE A 64 -13.73 4.62 0.79
CA PHE A 64 -14.67 5.29 1.69
C PHE A 64 -14.40 6.80 1.78
N PHE A 65 -13.14 7.22 1.77
CA PHE A 65 -12.77 8.63 1.72
C PHE A 65 -13.38 9.33 0.51
N ASP A 66 -13.28 8.75 -0.68
CA ASP A 66 -13.90 9.30 -1.90
C ASP A 66 -15.43 9.28 -1.86
N LEU A 67 -16.02 8.23 -1.27
CA LEU A 67 -17.47 8.11 -1.14
C LEU A 67 -18.05 9.20 -0.22
N ILE A 68 -17.34 9.54 0.85
CA ILE A 68 -17.72 10.62 1.79
C ILE A 68 -17.45 12.00 1.19
N ARG A 69 -16.29 12.17 0.54
CA ARG A 69 -15.89 13.45 -0.05
C ARG A 69 -16.76 13.82 -1.25
N GLY A 70 -17.26 12.81 -1.97
CA GLY A 70 -18.00 12.98 -3.23
C GLY A 70 -17.08 13.35 -4.40
N GLU A 71 -17.59 13.25 -5.62
CA GLU A 71 -16.87 13.70 -6.81
C GLU A 71 -16.70 15.23 -6.80
N VAL A 72 -15.54 15.69 -7.28
CA VAL A 72 -15.27 17.11 -7.46
C VAL A 72 -16.26 17.64 -8.49
N LYS A 73 -17.16 18.55 -8.10
CA LYS A 73 -17.95 19.31 -9.08
C LYS A 73 -17.00 20.25 -9.81
N GLU A 74 -16.93 20.10 -11.14
CA GLU A 74 -16.05 20.85 -12.06
C GLU A 74 -16.11 22.37 -11.88
N ASP A 75 -17.24 22.92 -11.41
CA ASP A 75 -17.55 24.34 -11.50
C ASP A 75 -16.96 25.24 -10.39
N THR A 76 -16.32 24.69 -9.35
CA THR A 76 -15.88 25.51 -8.19
C THR A 76 -14.43 25.31 -7.76
N GLY A 77 -13.69 24.33 -8.31
CA GLY A 77 -12.26 24.11 -8.05
C GLY A 77 -11.86 23.90 -6.58
N LYS A 78 -12.81 23.99 -5.63
CA LYS A 78 -12.61 23.90 -4.20
C LYS A 78 -13.41 22.73 -3.68
N TYR A 79 -12.69 21.76 -3.14
CA TYR A 79 -13.27 20.69 -2.34
C TYR A 79 -14.15 21.29 -1.22
N SER A 80 -15.32 20.70 -0.98
CA SER A 80 -16.15 21.09 0.17
C SER A 80 -15.38 20.80 1.46
N MET A 81 -14.84 21.86 2.08
CA MET A 81 -14.02 21.79 3.30
C MET A 81 -14.73 20.99 4.41
N GLY A 82 -16.07 21.07 4.47
CA GLY A 82 -16.90 20.36 5.44
C GLY A 82 -16.96 18.84 5.29
N ARG A 83 -16.65 18.28 4.11
CA ARG A 83 -16.65 16.82 3.88
C ARG A 83 -15.26 16.17 3.99
N THR A 84 -14.21 16.97 4.06
CA THR A 84 -12.84 16.45 4.19
C THR A 84 -12.55 15.91 5.59
N ILE A 85 -13.15 16.52 6.62
CA ILE A 85 -13.00 16.12 8.03
C ILE A 85 -13.48 14.66 8.27
N PRO A 86 -14.73 14.28 7.93
CA PRO A 86 -15.17 12.91 8.10
C PRO A 86 -14.38 11.91 7.23
N GLY A 87 -13.88 12.33 6.07
CA GLY A 87 -12.97 11.51 5.27
C GLY A 87 -11.67 11.18 6.01
N ILE A 88 -11.04 12.15 6.67
CA ILE A 88 -9.81 11.92 7.45
C ILE A 88 -10.06 10.93 8.59
N PHE A 89 -11.21 11.01 9.26
CA PHE A 89 -11.59 10.04 10.31
C PHE A 89 -11.60 8.60 9.79
N VAL A 90 -12.07 8.37 8.56
CA VAL A 90 -12.04 7.04 7.95
C VAL A 90 -10.60 6.57 7.70
N ILE A 91 -9.71 7.45 7.24
CA ILE A 91 -8.29 7.09 7.06
C ILE A 91 -7.68 6.67 8.41
N VAL A 92 -7.95 7.44 9.47
CA VAL A 92 -7.47 7.13 10.82
C VAL A 92 -8.06 5.80 11.32
N ALA A 93 -9.37 5.58 11.14
CA ALA A 93 -10.02 4.34 11.56
C ALA A 93 -9.42 3.12 10.86
N MET A 94 -9.16 3.20 9.55
CA MET A 94 -8.53 2.12 8.79
C MET A 94 -7.05 1.91 9.16
N ALA A 95 -6.33 2.98 9.50
CA ALA A 95 -4.96 2.88 10.00
C ALA A 95 -4.91 2.20 11.38
N VAL A 96 -5.85 2.52 12.27
CA VAL A 96 -6.01 1.83 13.56
C VAL A 96 -6.40 0.37 13.35
N ALA A 97 -7.30 0.06 12.42
CA ALA A 97 -7.62 -1.32 12.07
C ALA A 97 -6.39 -2.11 11.61
N ALA A 98 -5.52 -1.50 10.79
CA ALA A 98 -4.25 -2.12 10.39
C ALA A 98 -3.30 -2.38 11.57
N LEU A 99 -3.30 -1.49 12.57
CA LEU A 99 -2.54 -1.68 13.81
C LEU A 99 -3.11 -2.84 14.65
N LEU A 100 -4.43 -2.89 14.83
CA LEU A 100 -5.12 -3.91 15.62
C LEU A 100 -4.99 -5.31 15.01
N LEU A 101 -5.02 -5.39 13.68
CA LEU A 101 -4.78 -6.61 12.93
C LEU A 101 -3.30 -7.00 12.90
N LYS A 102 -2.40 -6.21 13.50
CA LYS A 102 -0.94 -6.43 13.46
C LYS A 102 -0.43 -6.67 12.04
N ALA A 103 -0.97 -5.92 11.10
CA ALA A 103 -0.62 -6.06 9.70
C ALA A 103 0.71 -5.36 9.41
N ASP A 104 1.47 -5.92 8.50
CA ASP A 104 2.81 -5.45 8.15
C ASP A 104 2.81 -3.94 7.82
N TYR A 105 3.74 -3.18 8.40
CA TYR A 105 3.86 -1.72 8.29
C TYR A 105 2.67 -0.88 8.79
N THR A 106 1.62 -1.53 9.32
CA THR A 106 0.48 -0.96 10.06
C THR A 106 -0.01 0.40 9.51
N ILE A 107 0.05 1.44 10.35
CA ILE A 107 -0.40 2.81 10.08
C ILE A 107 0.44 3.46 8.96
N PHE A 108 1.74 3.17 8.92
CA PHE A 108 2.67 3.86 8.03
C PHE A 108 2.35 3.61 6.55
N ALA A 109 1.99 2.37 6.20
CA ALA A 109 1.61 2.05 4.83
C ALA A 109 0.29 2.72 4.43
N VAL A 110 -0.72 2.72 5.30
CA VAL A 110 -2.02 3.39 5.05
C VAL A 110 -1.83 4.89 4.83
N VAL A 111 -1.09 5.56 5.70
CA VAL A 111 -0.82 7.01 5.59
C VAL A 111 0.00 7.31 4.35
N THR A 112 1.01 6.50 4.01
CA THR A 112 1.84 6.71 2.81
C THR A 112 1.00 6.61 1.53
N VAL A 113 0.13 5.60 1.42
CA VAL A 113 -0.79 5.45 0.28
C VAL A 113 -1.72 6.67 0.19
N PHE A 114 -2.23 7.13 1.33
CA PHE A 114 -3.06 8.33 1.39
C PHE A 114 -2.32 9.60 0.96
N LEU A 115 -1.07 9.80 1.39
CA LEU A 115 -0.24 10.93 0.94
C LEU A 115 -0.03 10.87 -0.58
N PHE A 116 0.30 9.72 -1.14
CA PHE A 116 0.41 9.58 -2.59
C PHE A 116 -0.91 9.84 -3.31
N TYR A 117 -2.06 9.55 -2.68
CA TYR A 117 -3.37 9.87 -3.24
C TYR A 117 -3.70 11.36 -3.22
N VAL A 118 -3.44 12.04 -2.10
CA VAL A 118 -3.75 13.49 -1.94
C VAL A 118 -2.88 14.33 -2.86
N PHE A 119 -1.60 13.98 -3.02
CA PHE A 119 -0.67 14.69 -3.91
C PHE A 119 -0.72 14.20 -5.36
N LYS A 120 -1.80 13.54 -5.80
CA LYS A 120 -1.93 13.01 -7.18
C LYS A 120 -1.84 14.09 -8.26
N ASP A 121 -2.31 15.31 -7.97
CA ASP A 121 -2.31 16.45 -8.90
C ASP A 121 -1.01 17.27 -8.83
N ALA A 122 -0.14 16.99 -7.84
CA ALA A 122 1.15 17.65 -7.71
C ALA A 122 2.18 17.05 -8.68
N LYS A 123 3.29 17.78 -8.92
CA LYS A 123 4.41 17.26 -9.71
C LYS A 123 4.91 15.93 -9.12
N TYR A 124 5.19 14.93 -9.97
CA TYR A 124 5.60 13.59 -9.55
C TYR A 124 6.80 13.58 -8.59
N PHE A 125 7.73 14.53 -8.77
CA PHE A 125 8.85 14.76 -7.86
C PHE A 125 8.38 15.06 -6.43
N ILE A 126 7.46 16.01 -6.26
CA ILE A 126 6.94 16.45 -4.97
C ILE A 126 6.19 15.30 -4.30
N ARG A 127 5.34 14.60 -5.07
CA ARG A 127 4.60 13.44 -4.59
C ARG A 127 5.52 12.34 -4.05
N SER A 128 6.57 12.02 -4.81
CA SER A 128 7.57 11.01 -4.44
C SER A 128 8.38 11.44 -3.22
N ALA A 129 8.82 12.70 -3.19
CA ALA A 129 9.58 13.27 -2.08
C ALA A 129 8.78 13.26 -0.77
N VAL A 130 7.50 13.64 -0.79
CA VAL A 130 6.64 13.66 0.40
C VAL A 130 6.43 12.25 0.97
N GLY A 131 6.13 11.26 0.12
CA GLY A 131 5.94 9.88 0.58
C GLY A 131 7.21 9.25 1.15
N VAL A 132 8.36 9.50 0.51
CA VAL A 132 9.67 9.01 1.00
C VAL A 132 10.09 9.74 2.27
N ALA A 133 9.91 11.06 2.34
CA ALA A 133 10.22 11.85 3.52
C ALA A 133 9.37 11.42 4.73
N PHE A 134 8.06 11.21 4.55
CA PHE A 134 7.19 10.70 5.61
C PHE A 134 7.71 9.36 6.16
N LEU A 135 8.05 8.41 5.28
CA LEU A 135 8.59 7.12 5.71
C LEU A 135 9.99 7.24 6.34
N ALA A 136 10.84 8.14 5.86
CA ALA A 136 12.14 8.41 6.47
C ALA A 136 12.02 8.97 7.90
N LEU A 137 10.94 9.70 8.22
CA LEU A 137 10.69 10.22 9.57
C LEU A 137 10.27 9.12 10.57
N THR A 138 9.82 7.96 10.11
CA THR A 138 9.26 6.88 10.97
C THR A 138 10.31 6.04 11.73
N ARG A 139 11.56 6.50 11.73
CA ARG A 139 12.70 6.14 12.57
C ARG A 139 12.99 4.65 12.85
N THR A 140 12.50 3.72 12.04
CA THR A 140 12.82 2.30 12.19
C THR A 140 14.11 1.98 11.43
N MET A 141 15.17 1.68 12.17
CA MET A 141 16.57 1.54 11.70
C MET A 141 16.77 0.61 10.47
N GLY A 142 15.91 -0.40 10.28
CA GLY A 142 16.00 -1.31 9.13
C GLY A 142 15.48 -0.74 7.80
N TYR A 143 14.62 0.28 7.81
CA TYR A 143 13.91 0.71 6.60
C TYR A 143 14.60 1.81 5.81
N TYR A 144 15.62 2.46 6.35
CA TYR A 144 16.27 3.62 5.72
C TYR A 144 16.93 3.28 4.39
N CYS A 145 17.66 2.15 4.31
CA CYS A 145 18.35 1.77 3.08
C CYS A 145 17.37 1.43 1.95
N THR A 146 16.34 0.63 2.25
CA THR A 146 15.32 0.25 1.25
C THR A 146 14.41 1.41 0.86
N THR A 147 14.15 2.33 1.78
CA THR A 147 13.33 3.53 1.52
C THR A 147 14.11 4.58 0.74
N GLY A 148 15.40 4.77 1.03
CA GLY A 148 16.29 5.63 0.25
C GLY A 148 16.45 5.14 -1.19
N LEU A 149 16.71 3.84 -1.40
CA LEU A 149 16.86 3.26 -2.74
C LEU A 149 15.57 3.38 -3.58
N SER A 150 14.40 3.39 -2.94
CA SER A 150 13.13 3.52 -3.63
C SER A 150 12.90 4.89 -4.28
N ILE A 151 13.64 5.92 -3.85
CA ILE A 151 13.48 7.27 -4.41
C ILE A 151 13.92 7.30 -5.87
N ILE A 152 14.95 6.54 -6.25
CA ILE A 152 15.52 6.52 -7.60
C ILE A 152 14.45 6.14 -8.64
N PRO A 153 13.77 4.97 -8.55
CA PRO A 153 12.72 4.63 -9.51
C PRO A 153 11.49 5.54 -9.41
N LEU A 154 11.17 6.08 -8.24
CA LEU A 154 10.05 7.02 -8.08
C LEU A 154 10.31 8.37 -8.77
N LEU A 155 11.54 8.86 -8.72
CA LEU A 155 11.96 10.09 -9.41
C LEU A 155 12.02 9.93 -10.92
N LEU A 156 12.33 8.72 -11.40
CA LEU A 156 12.32 8.37 -12.81
C LEU A 156 10.91 8.08 -13.36
N TYR A 157 9.87 8.18 -12.51
CA TYR A 157 8.49 7.96 -12.94
C TYR A 157 8.05 9.06 -13.92
N ASN A 158 7.74 8.65 -15.14
CA ASN A 158 7.39 9.53 -16.26
C ASN A 158 5.87 9.74 -16.44
N GLY A 159 5.05 9.32 -15.46
CA GLY A 159 3.59 9.42 -15.53
C GLY A 159 2.93 8.48 -16.54
N LYS A 160 3.70 7.65 -17.26
CA LYS A 160 3.17 6.70 -18.23
C LYS A 160 3.08 5.31 -17.62
N ARG A 161 1.98 4.61 -17.94
CA ARG A 161 1.81 3.21 -17.57
C ARG A 161 2.86 2.35 -18.28
N GLY A 162 3.73 1.70 -17.51
CA GLY A 162 4.74 0.79 -18.03
C GLY A 162 4.14 -0.44 -18.74
N ARG A 163 5.00 -1.20 -19.43
CA ARG A 163 4.64 -2.50 -20.06
C ARG A 163 3.95 -3.38 -19.03
N GLY A 164 2.81 -3.95 -19.37
CA GLY A 164 1.78 -4.51 -18.47
C GLY A 164 2.17 -5.71 -17.59
N LEU A 165 3.26 -5.61 -16.82
CA LEU A 165 3.78 -6.58 -15.85
C LEU A 165 2.93 -6.65 -14.57
N LYS A 166 1.62 -6.42 -14.67
CA LYS A 166 0.69 -6.44 -13.53
C LYS A 166 0.83 -7.75 -12.75
N TRP A 167 0.91 -8.87 -13.45
CA TRP A 167 1.05 -10.20 -12.85
C TRP A 167 2.41 -10.42 -12.20
N LEU A 168 3.48 -9.83 -12.73
CA LEU A 168 4.79 -9.92 -12.10
C LEU A 168 4.73 -9.30 -10.70
N PHE A 169 4.10 -8.14 -10.53
CA PHE A 169 3.93 -7.53 -9.20
C PHE A 169 3.05 -8.37 -8.25
N TYR A 170 1.96 -8.97 -8.74
CA TYR A 170 1.05 -9.75 -7.90
C TYR A 170 1.60 -11.13 -7.53
N VAL A 171 2.33 -11.79 -8.43
CA VAL A 171 2.90 -13.13 -8.21
C VAL A 171 4.26 -13.04 -7.52
N PHE A 172 5.02 -11.96 -7.71
CA PHE A 172 6.30 -11.75 -7.05
C PHE A 172 6.15 -11.82 -5.54
N TYR A 173 5.09 -11.24 -4.95
CA TYR A 173 4.88 -11.23 -3.50
C TYR A 173 4.75 -12.64 -2.88
N PRO A 174 3.76 -13.48 -3.23
CA PRO A 174 3.70 -14.85 -2.72
C PRO A 174 4.90 -15.70 -3.21
N GLY A 175 5.42 -15.43 -4.41
CA GLY A 175 6.54 -16.19 -4.99
C GLY A 175 7.85 -16.04 -4.20
N HIS A 176 8.27 -14.81 -3.88
CA HIS A 176 9.51 -14.62 -3.12
C HIS A 176 9.39 -15.11 -1.67
N LEU A 177 8.19 -15.06 -1.07
CA LEU A 177 7.93 -15.66 0.25
C LEU A 177 8.08 -17.18 0.23
N LEU A 178 7.56 -17.85 -0.80
CA LEU A 178 7.77 -19.28 -1.00
C LEU A 178 9.25 -19.64 -1.19
N VAL A 179 9.99 -18.83 -1.95
CA VAL A 179 11.44 -19.02 -2.11
C VAL A 179 12.17 -18.89 -0.78
N LEU A 180 11.83 -17.88 0.04
CA LEU A 180 12.40 -17.72 1.38
C LEU A 180 12.06 -18.91 2.28
N TYR A 181 10.85 -19.43 2.20
CA TYR A 181 10.45 -20.63 2.93
C TYR A 181 11.25 -21.87 2.50
N VAL A 182 11.46 -22.07 1.19
CA VAL A 182 12.30 -23.17 0.68
C VAL A 182 13.76 -23.03 1.12
N ILE A 183 14.31 -21.82 1.08
CA ILE A 183 15.67 -21.54 1.58
C ILE A 183 15.76 -21.82 3.08
N LYS A 184 14.75 -21.40 3.85
CA LYS A 184 14.67 -21.68 5.29
C LYS A 184 14.70 -23.19 5.52
N LEU A 185 13.85 -23.96 4.84
CA LEU A 185 13.83 -25.43 4.91
C LEU A 185 15.21 -26.03 4.59
N ALA A 186 15.82 -25.62 3.48
CA ALA A 186 17.13 -26.10 3.04
C ALA A 186 18.26 -25.78 4.04
N LEU A 187 18.18 -24.65 4.74
CA LEU A 187 19.14 -24.26 5.78
C LEU A 187 18.86 -24.91 7.14
N SER A 188 17.59 -25.22 7.45
CA SER A 188 17.20 -25.82 8.74
C SER A 188 17.35 -27.34 8.81
N GLY A 189 17.81 -28.00 7.74
CA GLY A 189 18.26 -29.39 7.79
C GLY A 189 17.20 -30.41 8.25
N GLN A 190 15.94 -30.21 7.86
CA GLN A 190 14.89 -31.23 7.92
C GLN A 190 14.39 -31.55 6.51
#